data_AF-A0A066UL04-F1
#
_entry.id   AF-A0A066UL04-F1
#
_cell.length_a   1.000
_cell.length_b   1.000
_cell.length_c   1.000
_cell.angle_alpha   90.00
_cell.angle_beta   90.00
_cell.angle_gamma   90.00
#
_symmetry.space_group_name_H-M   'P 1'
#
loop_
_entity.id
_entity.type
_entity.pdbx_description
1 polymer ?
#
loop_
_entity_poly.entity_id
_entity_poly.type
_entity_poly.pdbx_seq_one_letter_code
_entity_poly.pdbx_strand_id
1 'polypeptide(L)' 'MQYAAVMLCSGGGVIRHEETQEVANVLVGDFESMEVAIEQACQDLSCTHLHKGVISKGKGKGGFMLVTTQELEEV' A
#
# COMPACT_ATOMS: atom_id res chain seq x y z
N MET A 1 -12.00 1.70 9.52
CA MET A 1 -10.58 2.10 9.65
C MET A 1 -10.10 2.56 8.29
N GLN A 2 -9.46 3.71 8.20
CA GLN A 2 -8.98 4.24 6.91
C GLN A 2 -7.64 3.62 6.54
N TYR A 3 -7.56 3.08 5.33
CA TYR A 3 -6.42 2.36 4.81
C TYR A 3 -5.78 3.09 3.63
N ALA A 4 -4.45 3.11 3.62
CA ALA A 4 -3.61 3.64 2.57
C ALA A 4 -2.61 2.56 2.11
N ALA A 5 -2.37 2.51 0.80
CA ALA A 5 -1.43 1.61 0.16
C ALA A 5 -0.12 2.36 -0.10
N VAL A 6 0.90 2.11 0.72
CA VAL A 6 2.25 2.68 0.58
C VAL A 6 2.99 1.99 -0.54
N MET A 7 3.55 2.75 -1.48
CA MET A 7 4.24 2.23 -2.64
C MET A 7 5.66 1.75 -2.26
N LEU A 8 5.96 0.50 -2.66
CA LEU A 8 7.24 -0.16 -2.43
C LEU A 8 7.99 -0.36 -3.74
N CYS A 9 9.28 -0.04 -3.73
CA CYS A 9 10.22 -0.38 -4.79
C CYS A 9 10.48 -1.90 -4.84
N SER A 10 10.98 -2.39 -5.97
CA SER A 10 11.33 -3.80 -6.17
C SER A 10 12.38 -4.33 -5.18
N GLY A 11 13.16 -3.44 -4.56
CA GLY A 11 14.14 -3.76 -3.50
C GLY A 11 13.58 -3.69 -2.08
N GLY A 12 12.28 -3.45 -1.87
CA GLY A 12 11.65 -3.34 -0.56
C GLY A 12 11.75 -1.95 0.10
N GLY A 13 12.35 -0.97 -0.59
CA GLY A 13 12.37 0.42 -0.12
C GLY A 13 11.02 1.11 -0.32
N VAL A 14 10.67 2.02 0.58
CA VAL A 14 9.48 2.88 0.45
C VAL A 14 9.78 3.97 -0.58
N ILE A 15 8.84 4.20 -1.51
CA ILE A 15 8.93 5.30 -2.47
C ILE A 15 8.43 6.57 -1.80
N ARG A 16 9.18 7.66 -1.91
CA ARG A 16 8.79 8.98 -1.43
C ARG A 16 8.70 9.94 -2.61
N HIS A 17 7.80 10.91 -2.54
CA HIS A 17 7.74 11.99 -3.51
C HIS A 17 9.02 12.83 -3.45
N GLU A 18 9.62 13.14 -4.60
CA GLU A 18 10.90 13.86 -4.67
C GLU A 18 10.80 15.29 -4.11
N GLU A 19 9.65 15.94 -4.25
CA GLU A 19 9.43 17.34 -3.85
C GLU A 19 8.97 17.48 -2.39
N THR A 20 8.00 16.67 -1.95
CA THR A 20 7.43 16.77 -0.60
C THR A 20 8.14 15.87 0.42
N GLN A 21 8.95 14.92 -0.04
CA GLN A 21 9.54 13.84 0.76
C GLN A 21 8.53 12.96 1.51
N GLU A 22 7.24 13.13 1.22
CA GLU A 22 6.18 12.33 1.80
C GLU A 22 6.20 10.93 1.21
N VAL A 23 5.82 9.95 2.03
CA VAL A 23 5.68 8.56 1.60
C VAL A 23 4.62 8.48 0.52
N ALA A 24 5.01 8.02 -0.67
CA ALA A 24 4.10 7.83 -1.78
C ALA A 24 3.09 6.74 -1.40
N ASN A 25 1.85 7.17 -1.18
CA ASN A 25 0.75 6.31 -0.79
C ASN A 25 -0.46 6.57 -1.68
N VAL A 26 -1.30 5.55 -1.82
CA VAL A 26 -2.59 5.63 -2.50
C VAL A 26 -3.68 5.35 -1.48
N LEU A 27 -4.60 6.28 -1.32
CA LEU A 27 -5.70 6.11 -0.38
C LEU A 27 -6.68 5.06 -0.93
N VAL A 28 -6.86 3.95 -0.20
CA VAL A 28 -7.73 2.85 -0.63
C VAL A 28 -9.17 3.11 -0.21
N GLY A 29 -9.36 3.59 1.03
CA GLY A 29 -10.68 3.90 1.56
C GLY A 29 -10.84 3.51 3.02
N ASP A 30 -12.08 3.56 3.49
CA ASP A 30 -12.46 3.15 4.85
C ASP A 30 -13.08 1.75 4.83
N PHE A 31 -12.48 0.82 5.57
CA PHE A 31 -12.92 -0.57 5.62
C PHE A 31 -12.96 -1.09 7.06
N GLU A 32 -13.78 -2.10 7.29
CA GLU A 32 -13.93 -2.73 8.62
C GLU A 32 -12.78 -3.68 8.95
N SER A 33 -12.13 -4.28 7.93
CA SER A 33 -11.02 -5.21 8.11
C SER A 33 -9.95 -5.01 7.04
N MET A 34 -8.71 -5.39 7.38
CA MET A 34 -7.57 -5.32 6.47
C MET A 34 -7.75 -6.25 5.26
N GLU A 35 -8.41 -7.39 5.42
CA GLU A 35 -8.67 -8.35 4.33
C GLU A 35 -9.57 -7.74 3.25
N VAL A 36 -10.65 -7.05 3.65
CA VAL A 36 -11.54 -6.36 2.70
C VAL A 36 -10.79 -5.23 1.99
N ALA A 37 -9.95 -4.48 2.71
CA ALA A 37 -9.11 -3.46 2.12
C ALA A 37 -8.09 -4.03 1.10
N ILE A 38 -7.50 -5.19 1.39
CA ILE A 38 -6.59 -5.91 0.48
C ILE A 38 -7.32 -6.31 -0.79
N GLU A 39 -8.51 -6.92 -0.67
CA GLU A 39 -9.29 -7.37 -1.82
C GLU A 39 -9.66 -6.21 -2.73
N GLN A 40 -10.15 -5.11 -2.14
CA GLN A 40 -10.50 -3.91 -2.88
C GLN A 40 -9.27 -3.28 -3.55
N ALA A 41 -8.17 -3.11 -2.81
CA ALA A 41 -6.91 -2.61 -3.36
C ALA A 41 -6.37 -3.52 -4.48
N CYS A 42 -6.54 -4.84 -4.37
CA CYS A 42 -6.14 -5.78 -5.42
C CYS A 42 -6.94 -5.61 -6.71
N GLN A 43 -8.25 -5.35 -6.60
CA GLN A 43 -9.10 -5.07 -7.76
C GLN A 43 -8.68 -3.77 -8.44
N ASP A 44 -8.46 -2.71 -7.65
CA ASP A 44 -8.17 -1.37 -8.19
C ASP A 44 -6.74 -1.27 -8.77
N LEU A 45 -5.77 -1.93 -8.14
CA LEU A 45 -4.35 -1.84 -8.51
C LEU A 45 -3.88 -3.03 -9.36
N SER A 46 -4.78 -3.96 -9.72
CA SER A 46 -4.49 -5.17 -10.50
C SER A 46 -3.28 -5.94 -9.97
N CYS A 47 -3.30 -6.24 -8.68
CA CYS A 47 -2.17 -6.81 -7.96
C CYS A 47 -2.53 -8.10 -7.23
N THR A 48 -1.51 -8.79 -6.71
CA THR A 48 -1.66 -10.07 -6.00
C THR A 48 -1.24 -9.92 -4.56
N HIS A 49 -2.14 -10.28 -3.64
CA HIS A 49 -1.81 -10.33 -2.21
C HIS A 49 -0.71 -11.36 -1.97
N LEU A 50 0.36 -10.94 -1.30
CA LEU A 50 1.47 -11.82 -0.93
C LEU A 50 1.28 -12.33 0.50
N HIS A 51 1.33 -11.43 1.49
CA HIS A 51 1.26 -11.78 2.90
C HIS A 51 1.08 -10.53 3.80
N LYS A 52 0.28 -10.61 4.87
CA LYS A 52 0.12 -9.55 5.91
C LYS A 52 0.00 -8.12 5.37
N GLY A 53 -0.95 -7.87 4.47
CA GLY A 53 -1.15 -6.53 3.87
C GLY A 53 -0.15 -6.12 2.80
N VAL A 54 0.88 -6.92 2.51
CA VAL A 54 1.78 -6.67 1.38
C VAL A 54 1.15 -7.22 0.10
N ILE A 55 1.06 -6.35 -0.89
CA ILE A 55 0.49 -6.65 -2.20
C ILE A 55 1.55 -6.40 -3.27
N SER A 56 1.72 -7.31 -4.22
CA SER A 56 2.70 -7.14 -5.31
C SER A 56 2.01 -6.90 -6.64
N LYS A 57 2.54 -5.95 -7.42
CA LYS A 57 2.11 -5.68 -8.80
C LYS A 57 2.71 -6.67 -9.81
N GLY A 58 3.39 -7.72 -9.33
CA GLY A 58 4.05 -8.74 -10.14
C GLY A 58 5.57 -8.65 -10.12
N LYS A 59 6.22 -9.66 -10.70
CA LYS A 59 7.67 -9.87 -10.62
C LYS A 59 8.44 -8.65 -11.17
N GLY A 60 9.24 -8.02 -10.31
CA GLY A 60 10.09 -6.88 -10.66
C GLY A 60 9.39 -5.52 -10.76
N LYS A 61 8.07 -5.44 -10.52
CA LYS A 61 7.29 -4.20 -10.64
C LYS A 61 7.02 -3.48 -9.32
N GLY A 62 7.71 -3.88 -8.24
CA GLY A 62 7.47 -3.36 -6.90
C GLY A 62 6.17 -3.89 -6.29
N GLY A 63 5.65 -3.17 -5.31
CA GLY A 63 4.44 -3.55 -4.61
C GLY A 63 3.83 -2.40 -3.82
N PHE A 64 2.88 -2.75 -2.98
CA PHE A 64 2.22 -1.87 -2.05
C PHE A 64 2.18 -2.55 -0.69
N MET A 65 2.25 -1.76 0.37
CA MET A 65 1.97 -2.21 1.72
C MET A 65 0.75 -1.46 2.22
N LEU A 66 -0.30 -2.20 2.56
CA LEU A 66 -1.45 -1.63 3.24
C LEU A 66 -1.08 -1.29 4.67
N VAL A 67 -1.29 -0.02 5.01
CA VAL A 67 -1.17 0.54 6.34
C VAL A 67 -2.42 1.35 6.63
N THR A 68 -2.72 1.56 7.89
CA THR A 68 -3.74 2.53 8.26
C THR A 68 -3.20 3.95 8.13
N THR A 69 -4.08 4.94 7.99
CA THR A 69 -3.65 6.35 7.98
C THR A 69 -3.02 6.76 9.31
N GLN A 70 -3.45 6.18 10.43
CA GLN A 70 -2.81 6.36 11.72
C GLN A 70 -1.35 5.87 11.72
N GLU A 71 -1.09 4.66 11.22
CA GLU A 71 0.29 4.13 11.12
C GLU A 71 1.15 4.95 10.16
N LEU A 72 0.56 5.56 9.13
CA LEU A 72 1.28 6.42 8.20
C LEU A 72 1.69 7.75 8.82
N GLU A 73 0.86 8.32 9.70
CA GLU A 73 1.18 9.56 10.44
C GLU A 73 2.28 9.34 11.50
N GLU A 74 2.50 8.10 11.93
CA GLU A 74 3.54 7.74 12.90
C GLU A 74 4.94 7.51 12.26
N VAL A 75 5.08 7.60 10.92
CA VAL A 75 6.31 7.27 10.14
C VAL A 75 7.09 8.49 9.64
#